data_AF-T1CSE8-F1
#
_entry.id   AF-T1CSE8-F1
#
_cell.length_a   1.000
_cell.length_b   1.000
_cell.length_c   1.000
_cell.angle_alpha   90.00
_cell.angle_beta   90.00
_cell.angle_gamma   90.00
#
_symmetry.space_group_name_H-M   'P 1'
#
loop_
_entity.id
_entity.type
_entity.pdbx_description
1 polymer ?
#
loop_
_entity_poly.entity_id
_entity_poly.type
_entity_poly.pdbx_seq_one_letter_code
_entity_poly.pdbx_strand_id
1 'polypeptide(L)' 'MAQAQRKLALQEKGSSERARIKKVVAKIHERIAFKRSDFAHQEARKIVNAYGRIFVEDITVNEMNSHRCLNRS' A
#
# COMPACT_ATOMS: atom_id res chain seq x y z
N MET A 1 -1.78 5.81 -10.62
CA MET A 1 -1.00 4.61 -10.97
C MET A 1 -1.38 3.99 -12.31
N ALA A 2 -2.65 3.65 -12.55
CA ALA A 2 -3.08 2.91 -13.74
C ALA A 2 -2.66 3.55 -15.09
N GLN A 3 -2.76 4.87 -15.24
CA GLN A 3 -2.35 5.55 -16.47
C GLN A 3 -0.83 5.47 -16.72
N ALA A 4 0.00 5.61 -15.69
CA ALA A 4 1.45 5.51 -15.81
C ALA A 4 1.89 4.08 -16.15
N GLN A 5 1.22 3.07 -15.57
CA GLN A 5 1.42 1.67 -15.90
C GLN A 5 0.99 1.35 -17.35
N ARG A 6 -0.16 1.88 -17.82
CA ARG A 6 -0.57 1.74 -19.22
C ARG A 6 0.44 2.37 -20.18
N LYS A 7 0.91 3.59 -19.89
CA LYS A 7 1.96 4.24 -20.68
C LYS A 7 3.25 3.43 -20.72
N LEU A 8 3.65 2.82 -19.61
CA LEU A 8 4.82 1.93 -19.52
C LEU A 8 4.65 0.68 -20.41
N ALA A 9 3.46 0.08 -20.39
CA ALA A 9 3.16 -1.13 -21.14
C ALA A 9 3.22 -0.93 -22.66
N LEU A 10 2.85 0.27 -23.13
CA LEU A 10 2.90 0.65 -24.54
C LEU A 10 4.32 0.91 -25.09
N GLN A 11 5.33 1.06 -24.23
CA GLN A 11 6.70 1.34 -24.69
C GLN A 11 7.46 0.06 -25.03
N GLU A 12 8.24 0.11 -26.12
CA GLU A 12 9.16 -0.96 -26.49
C GLU A 12 10.21 -1.25 -25.40
N LYS A 13 10.57 -2.53 -25.25
CA LYS A 13 11.61 -2.94 -24.31
C LYS A 13 12.94 -2.35 -24.76
N GLY A 14 13.67 -1.75 -23.81
CA GLY A 14 15.00 -1.15 -24.08
C GLY A 14 14.98 0.29 -24.60
N SER A 15 13.81 0.85 -24.94
CA SER A 15 13.75 2.25 -25.38
C SER A 15 14.11 3.23 -24.25
N SER A 16 14.74 4.35 -24.63
CA SER A 16 15.07 5.44 -23.71
C SER A 16 13.81 6.01 -23.03
N GLU A 17 12.72 6.07 -23.77
CA GLU A 17 11.42 6.52 -23.26
C GLU A 17 10.84 5.57 -22.19
N ARG A 18 10.99 4.26 -22.38
CA ARG A 18 10.60 3.28 -21.36
C ARG A 18 11.39 3.47 -20.07
N ALA A 19 12.69 3.76 -20.16
CA ALA A 19 13.51 4.03 -18.99
C ALA A 19 13.04 5.30 -18.23
N ARG A 20 12.63 6.34 -18.96
CA ARG A 20 12.04 7.56 -18.38
C ARG A 20 10.73 7.27 -17.65
N ILE A 21 9.81 6.54 -18.28
CA ILE A 21 8.50 6.21 -17.68
C ILE A 21 8.66 5.27 -16.48
N LYS A 22 9.62 4.32 -16.50
CA LYS A 22 9.93 3.49 -15.32
C LYS A 22 10.27 4.33 -14.09
N LYS A 23 11.08 5.38 -14.24
CA LYS A 23 11.42 6.30 -13.14
C LYS A 23 10.18 6.99 -12.58
N VAL A 24 9.25 7.41 -13.44
CA VAL A 24 7.99 8.02 -13.02
C VAL A 24 7.15 7.01 -12.21
N VAL A 25 7.00 5.78 -12.71
CA VAL A 25 6.25 4.73 -12.02
C VAL A 25 6.87 4.43 -10.65
N ALA A 26 8.20 4.34 -10.55
CA ALA A 26 8.92 4.14 -9.30
C ALA A 26 8.63 5.25 -8.29
N LYS A 27 8.69 6.53 -8.71
CA LYS A 27 8.35 7.67 -7.84
C LYS A 27 6.91 7.63 -7.34
N ILE A 28 5.97 7.16 -8.15
CA ILE A 28 4.57 7.04 -7.68
C ILE A 28 4.48 5.92 -6.63
N HIS A 29 5.17 4.79 -6.83
CA HIS A 29 5.18 3.68 -5.84
C HIS A 29 5.79 4.11 -4.52
N GLU A 30 6.93 4.80 -4.59
CA GLU A 30 7.58 5.41 -3.43
C GLU A 30 6.62 6.31 -2.65
N ARG A 31 5.94 7.23 -3.33
CA ARG A 31 4.95 8.11 -2.69
C ARG A 31 3.79 7.36 -2.05
N ILE A 32 3.32 6.27 -2.67
CA ILE A 32 2.26 5.44 -2.10
C ILE A 32 2.76 4.71 -0.85
N ALA A 33 3.97 4.14 -0.90
CA ALA A 33 4.58 3.47 0.24
C ALA A 33 4.77 4.43 1.42
N PHE A 34 5.31 5.62 1.17
CA PHE A 34 5.47 6.64 2.21
C PHE A 34 4.13 7.07 2.82
N LYS A 35 3.10 7.31 2.00
CA LYS A 35 1.75 7.63 2.53
C LYS A 35 1.18 6.52 3.40
N ARG A 36 1.38 5.25 3.02
CA ARG A 36 0.91 4.10 3.80
C ARG A 36 1.65 3.98 5.13
N SER A 37 2.97 4.16 5.12
CA SER A 37 3.79 4.15 6.33
C SER A 37 3.40 5.28 7.27
N ASP A 38 3.27 6.50 6.74
CA ASP A 38 2.88 7.68 7.51
C ASP A 38 1.51 7.51 8.15
N PHE A 39 0.52 7.03 7.40
CA PHE A 39 -0.80 6.69 7.94
C PHE A 39 -0.70 5.68 9.09
N ALA A 40 0.02 4.57 8.90
CA ALA A 40 0.18 3.55 9.94
C ALA A 40 0.85 4.11 11.20
N HIS A 41 1.88 4.95 11.06
CA HIS A 41 2.54 5.60 12.19
C HIS A 41 1.63 6.58 12.93
N GLN A 42 0.87 7.39 12.20
CA GLN A 42 -0.06 8.35 12.79
C GLN A 42 -1.16 7.63 13.58
N GLU A 43 -1.78 6.60 13.00
CA GLU A 43 -2.82 5.83 13.68
C GLU A 43 -2.26 5.05 14.89
N ALA A 44 -1.10 4.41 14.75
CA ALA A 44 -0.44 3.74 15.88
C ALA A 44 -0.18 4.72 17.03
N ARG A 45 0.32 5.93 16.74
CA ARG A 45 0.56 6.96 17.76
C ARG A 45 -0.74 7.44 18.41
N LYS A 46 -1.83 7.60 17.66
CA LYS A 46 -3.14 7.96 18.23
C LYS A 46 -3.61 6.90 19.24
N ILE A 47 -3.51 5.61 18.87
CA ILE A 47 -3.93 4.49 19.74
C ILE A 47 -3.08 4.47 21.02
N VAL A 48 -1.75 4.52 20.90
CA VAL A 48 -0.85 4.50 22.06
C VAL A 48 -1.07 5.69 22.99
N ASN A 49 -1.35 6.87 22.45
CA ASN A 49 -1.63 8.05 23.27
C ASN A 49 -2.98 7.96 24.00
N ALA A 50 -3.97 7.27 23.42
CA ALA A 50 -5.31 7.16 23.98
C ALA A 50 -5.45 6.05 25.04
N TYR A 51 -4.66 4.97 24.92
CA TYR A 51 -4.83 3.76 25.74
C TYR A 51 -3.52 3.37 26.43
N GLY A 52 -3.56 3.21 27.76
CA GLY A 52 -2.42 2.72 28.54
C GLY A 52 -2.17 1.21 28.44
N ARG A 53 -3.12 0.45 27.88
CA ARG A 53 -3.01 -1.00 27.63
C ARG A 53 -3.60 -1.34 26.27
N ILE A 54 -2.86 -2.10 25.46
CA ILE A 54 -3.25 -2.52 24.11
C ILE A 54 -3.16 -4.05 24.07
N PHE A 55 -4.22 -4.70 23.61
CA PHE A 55 -4.27 -6.14 23.38
C PHE A 55 -4.34 -6.37 21.87
N VAL A 56 -3.52 -7.27 21.35
CA VAL A 56 -3.49 -7.62 19.92
C VAL A 56 -3.85 -9.09 19.80
N GLU A 57 -4.88 -9.36 19.01
CA GLU A 57 -5.28 -10.73 18.69
C GLU A 57 -4.42 -11.25 17.53
N ASP A 58 -3.95 -12.49 17.66
CA ASP A 58 -3.23 -13.18 16.58
C ASP A 58 -4.27 -13.76 15.61
N ILE A 59 -4.74 -12.92 14.70
CA ILE A 59 -5.70 -13.30 13.66
C ILE A 59 -5.08 -13.14 12.28
N THR A 60 -5.13 -14.20 11.47
CA THR A 60 -4.63 -14.11 10.10
C THR A 60 -5.69 -13.51 9.18
N VAL A 61 -5.28 -12.57 8.32
CA VAL A 61 -6.18 -11.90 7.37
C VAL A 61 -6.83 -12.89 6.40
N ASN A 62 -6.14 -13.99 6.07
CA ASN A 62 -6.70 -15.04 5.24
C ASN A 62 -7.86 -15.77 5.94
N GLU A 63 -7.72 -16.11 7.22
CA GLU A 63 -8.79 -16.72 8.00
C GLU A 63 -9.98 -15.77 8.18
N MET A 64 -9.73 -14.47 8.37
CA MET A 64 -10.81 -13.46 8.40
C MET A 64 -11.64 -13.44 7.11
N ASN A 65 -10.99 -13.57 5.95
CA ASN A 65 -11.67 -13.56 4.65
C ASN A 65 -12.44 -14.85 4.36
N SER A 66 -12.01 -15.99 4.90
CA SER A 66 -12.66 -17.29 4.73
C SER A 66 -14.00 -17.41 5.47
N HIS A 67 -14.20 -16.65 6.55
CA HIS A 67 -15.44 -16.67 7.33
C HIS A 67 -16.37 -15.52 6.95
N ARG A 68 -17.52 -15.85 6.34
CA ARG A 68 -18.55 -14.88 5.88
C ARG A 68 -19.14 -13.99 6.98
N CYS A 69 -18.92 -14.32 8.25
CA CYS A 69 -19.33 -13.51 9.40
C CYS A 69 -18.25 -12.50 9.83
N LEU A 70 -17.00 -12.70 9.46
CA LEU A 70 -15.86 -11.85 9.84
C LEU A 70 -15.44 -10.88 8.72
N ASN A 71 -15.86 -11.12 7.48
CA ASN A 71 -15.51 -10.31 6.31
C ASN A 71 -16.58 -9.28 5.89
N ARG A 72 -17.55 -8.99 6.77
CA ARG A 72 -18.61 -7.99 6.53
C ARG A 72 -18.17 -6.63 7.08
N SER A 73 -17.37 -5.91 6.32
CA SER A 73 -16.97 -4.53 6.61
C SER A 73 -16.83 -3.76 5.32
#